data_AF-A0A7Y5E4I0-F1
#
_entry.id   AF-A0A7Y5E4I0-F1
#
_cell.length_a   1.000
_cell.length_b   1.000
_cell.length_c   1.000
_cell.angle_alpha   90.00
_cell.angle_beta   90.00
_cell.angle_gamma   90.00
#
_symmetry.space_group_name_H-M   'P 1'
#
loop_
_entity.id
_entity.type
_entity.pdbx_description
1 polymer ?
#
loop_
_entity_poly.entity_id
_entity_poly.type
_entity_poly.pdbx_seq_one_letter_code
_entity_poly.pdbx_strand_id
1 'polypeptide(L)'
;MKILNKWQQLSRAQKDVINATLLVLFFYLFVLEINLAETLAERLEKFEHLQLDEVPFLLLFIAIALAWFAKRRVTEQAKEIALRIAAEKINAQLLSENKALTHHVLKVQELERLQLARDLHDDIGQYLLAIRLDASSLTIDANNPDVLPARRILSNAGHIQQMTRMLMRRLRPAPTNSQNCIDAIHLMIQEWQDQQANITFELHISEQVNHFPEQVSVAVYRLIQEALTNIAKHAQAKHVSVSLDLIGNTVASYSQLLCLEIKDDGKGLDAQVAPHGMGMIGMRERISAVNGEFLVRSNTPHGLIVCAKIPVNPT
;
A
#
# COMPACT_ATOMS: atom_id res chain seq x y z
N MET A 1 -53.17 9.42 9.01
CA MET A 1 -52.07 8.77 8.23
C MET A 1 -50.88 9.69 7.90
N LYS A 2 -51.07 10.97 7.55
CA LYS A 2 -49.96 11.90 7.19
C LYS A 2 -49.00 12.29 8.33
N ILE A 3 -49.45 12.26 9.59
CA ILE A 3 -48.64 12.69 10.76
C ILE A 3 -47.61 11.62 11.18
N LEU A 4 -47.98 10.33 11.17
CA LEU A 4 -47.03 9.23 11.46
C LEU A 4 -45.86 9.19 10.47
N ASN A 5 -46.13 9.49 9.19
CA ASN A 5 -45.12 9.44 8.13
C ASN A 5 -44.08 10.57 8.29
N LYS A 6 -44.51 11.77 8.70
CA LYS A 6 -43.60 12.87 9.07
C LYS A 6 -42.82 12.55 10.35
N TRP A 7 -43.42 11.86 11.31
CA TRP A 7 -42.75 11.50 12.56
C TRP A 7 -41.63 10.47 12.36
N GLN A 8 -41.74 9.58 11.38
CA GLN A 8 -40.66 8.65 11.05
C GLN A 8 -39.46 9.35 10.40
N GLN A 9 -39.69 10.41 9.62
CA GLN A 9 -38.65 11.19 8.91
C GLN A 9 -37.86 12.18 9.78
N LEU A 10 -38.35 12.50 10.99
CA LEU A 10 -37.64 13.38 11.91
C LEU A 10 -36.34 12.73 12.41
N SER A 11 -35.29 13.53 12.56
CA SER A 11 -34.06 13.08 13.20
C SER A 11 -34.35 12.71 14.66
N ARG A 12 -33.57 11.79 15.24
CA ARG A 12 -33.77 11.36 16.64
C ARG A 12 -33.74 12.54 17.63
N ALA A 13 -32.88 13.53 17.38
CA ALA A 13 -32.81 14.75 18.16
C ALA A 13 -34.09 15.60 18.07
N GLN A 14 -34.71 15.70 16.90
CA GLN A 14 -35.99 16.40 16.74
C GLN A 14 -37.12 15.71 17.50
N LYS A 15 -37.14 14.36 17.49
CA LYS A 15 -38.12 13.59 18.27
C LYS A 15 -37.95 13.79 19.77
N ASP A 16 -36.71 13.85 20.25
CA ASP A 16 -36.41 14.08 21.66
C ASP A 16 -36.79 15.48 22.14
N VAL A 17 -36.53 16.52 21.32
CA VAL A 17 -37.00 17.88 21.60
C VAL A 17 -38.52 17.93 21.66
N ILE A 18 -39.20 17.34 20.68
CA ILE A 18 -40.68 17.28 20.65
C ILE A 18 -41.22 16.56 21.89
N ASN A 19 -40.63 15.41 22.27
CA ASN A 19 -41.06 14.66 23.45
C ASN A 19 -40.84 15.45 24.74
N ALA A 20 -39.70 16.14 24.88
CA ALA A 20 -39.43 16.99 26.03
C ALA A 20 -40.43 18.16 26.11
N THR A 21 -40.71 18.83 24.99
CA THR A 21 -41.70 19.91 24.93
C THR A 21 -43.11 19.42 25.28
N LEU A 22 -43.52 18.25 24.76
CA LEU A 22 -44.81 17.66 25.08
C LEU A 22 -44.92 17.27 26.56
N LEU A 23 -43.84 16.78 27.16
CA LEU A 23 -43.79 16.43 28.58
C LEU A 23 -43.91 17.68 29.48
N VAL A 24 -43.24 18.78 29.12
CA VAL A 24 -43.37 20.08 29.82
C VAL A 24 -44.80 20.61 29.72
N LEU A 25 -45.39 20.57 28.51
CA LEU A 25 -46.75 21.05 28.28
C LEU A 25 -47.78 20.22 29.06
N PHE A 26 -47.63 18.89 29.05
CA PHE A 26 -48.49 17.99 29.81
C PHE A 26 -48.43 18.27 31.30
N PHE A 27 -47.22 18.42 31.85
CA PHE A 27 -47.05 18.71 33.28
C PHE A 27 -47.61 20.08 33.66
N TYR A 28 -47.42 21.11 32.82
CA TYR A 28 -48.03 22.42 33.00
C TYR A 28 -49.57 22.35 33.08
N LEU A 29 -50.19 21.61 32.15
CA LEU A 29 -51.65 21.40 32.16
C LEU A 29 -52.12 20.56 33.35
N PHE A 30 -51.32 19.59 33.79
CA PHE A 30 -51.63 18.74 34.94
C PHE A 30 -51.58 19.51 36.28
N VAL A 31 -50.61 20.43 36.43
CA VAL A 31 -50.53 21.34 37.57
C VAL A 31 -51.73 22.28 37.60
N LEU A 32 -52.21 22.74 36.43
CA LEU A 32 -53.44 23.54 36.33
C LEU A 32 -54.70 22.76 36.72
N GLU A 33 -54.72 21.44 36.53
CA GLU A 33 -55.91 20.60 36.80
C GLU A 33 -55.99 20.11 38.25
N ILE A 34 -54.86 19.97 38.94
CA ILE A 34 -54.79 19.58 40.34
C ILE A 34 -54.73 20.84 41.18
N ASN A 35 -55.76 21.11 41.99
CA ASN A 35 -55.87 22.17 43.00
C ASN A 35 -54.80 22.12 44.13
N LEU A 36 -53.58 21.66 43.83
CA LEU A 36 -52.40 21.77 44.69
C LEU A 36 -52.08 23.25 44.99
N ALA A 37 -52.44 24.15 44.08
CA ALA A 37 -52.34 25.60 44.24
C ALA A 37 -53.25 26.11 45.37
N GLU A 38 -54.50 25.64 45.48
CA GLU A 38 -55.43 26.07 46.53
C GLU A 38 -54.94 25.71 47.94
N THR A 39 -54.32 24.53 48.11
CA THR A 39 -53.86 24.08 49.44
C THR A 39 -52.58 24.77 49.92
N LEU A 40 -51.79 25.35 49.00
CA LEU A 40 -50.59 26.12 49.30
C LEU A 40 -50.84 27.65 49.33
N ALA A 41 -51.83 28.13 48.57
CA ALA A 41 -52.20 29.54 48.48
C ALA A 41 -52.65 30.15 49.82
N GLU A 42 -53.35 29.39 50.68
CA GLU A 42 -53.76 29.87 52.01
C GLU A 42 -52.57 30.23 52.92
N ARG A 43 -51.35 29.73 52.66
CA ARG A 43 -50.13 30.08 53.42
C ARG A 43 -49.29 31.20 52.81
N LEU A 44 -49.61 31.65 51.59
CA LEU A 44 -48.80 32.59 50.79
C LEU A 44 -49.57 33.83 50.33
N GLU A 45 -50.69 34.14 50.98
CA GLU A 45 -51.61 35.29 50.77
C GLU A 45 -50.95 36.70 50.73
N LYS A 46 -49.64 36.83 51.00
CA LYS A 46 -48.91 38.10 50.93
C LYS A 46 -48.22 38.41 49.59
N PHE A 47 -48.29 37.52 48.59
CA PHE A 47 -47.60 37.69 47.30
C PHE A 47 -48.50 37.47 46.05
N GLU A 48 -49.80 37.75 46.17
CA GLU A 48 -50.86 37.35 45.21
C GLU A 48 -50.90 38.07 43.84
N HIS A 49 -50.15 39.14 43.59
CA HIS A 49 -50.31 39.92 42.35
C HIS A 49 -49.45 39.47 41.15
N LEU A 50 -48.62 38.43 41.26
CA LEU A 50 -47.64 38.08 40.21
C LEU A 50 -47.57 36.59 39.79
N GLN A 51 -48.51 35.71 40.21
CA GLN A 51 -48.48 34.27 39.85
C GLN A 51 -47.12 33.59 40.12
N LEU A 52 -46.43 33.97 41.20
CA LEU A 52 -45.05 33.54 41.47
C LEU A 52 -44.93 32.11 42.02
N ASP A 53 -46.03 31.49 42.44
CA ASP A 53 -46.00 30.21 43.17
C ASP A 53 -45.81 28.98 42.25
N GLU A 54 -46.13 29.09 40.95
CA GLU A 54 -45.98 28.00 39.97
C GLU A 54 -44.64 28.04 39.22
N VAL A 55 -44.00 29.21 39.15
CA VAL A 55 -42.72 29.44 38.44
C VAL A 55 -41.60 28.53 38.97
N PRO A 56 -41.42 28.31 40.29
CA PRO A 56 -40.37 27.43 40.82
C PRO A 56 -40.51 25.97 40.37
N PHE A 57 -41.74 25.45 40.28
CA PHE A 57 -42.00 24.07 39.86
C PHE A 57 -41.74 23.88 38.37
N LEU A 58 -42.16 24.83 37.53
CA LEU A 58 -41.88 24.80 36.10
C LEU A 58 -40.36 24.87 35.82
N LEU A 59 -39.64 25.75 36.53
CA LEU A 59 -38.18 25.85 36.42
C LEU A 59 -37.47 24.57 36.86
N LEU A 60 -37.90 23.96 37.97
CA LEU A 60 -37.35 22.69 38.44
C LEU A 60 -37.54 21.58 37.41
N PHE A 61 -38.74 21.49 36.82
CA PHE A 61 -39.04 20.51 35.79
C PHE A 61 -38.19 20.68 34.53
N ILE A 62 -38.08 21.92 34.03
CA ILE A 62 -37.22 22.24 32.88
C ILE A 62 -35.75 21.89 33.20
N ALA A 63 -35.26 22.20 34.41
CA ALA A 63 -33.92 21.84 34.83
C ALA A 63 -33.68 20.32 34.82
N ILE A 64 -34.65 19.53 35.30
CA ILE A 64 -34.58 18.06 35.27
C ILE A 64 -34.60 17.54 33.82
N ALA A 65 -35.49 18.07 32.98
CA ALA A 65 -35.58 17.69 31.57
C ALA A 65 -34.30 18.01 30.79
N LEU A 66 -33.71 19.18 31.02
CA LEU A 66 -32.43 19.58 30.45
C LEU A 66 -31.27 18.73 30.96
N ALA A 67 -31.23 18.41 32.26
CA ALA A 67 -30.23 17.52 32.84
C ALA A 67 -30.34 16.10 32.26
N TRP A 68 -31.55 15.57 32.13
CA TRP A 68 -31.81 14.28 31.48
C TRP A 68 -31.39 14.30 30.00
N PHE A 69 -31.76 15.35 29.26
CA PHE A 69 -31.40 15.51 27.85
C PHE A 69 -29.89 15.62 27.66
N ALA A 70 -29.21 16.44 28.48
CA ALA A 70 -27.76 16.59 28.47
C ALA A 70 -27.06 15.26 28.77
N LYS A 71 -27.48 14.56 29.83
CA LYS A 71 -26.94 13.24 30.19
C LYS A 71 -27.13 12.24 29.05
N ARG A 72 -28.35 12.18 28.48
CA ARG A 72 -28.65 11.30 27.35
C ARG A 72 -27.77 11.63 26.15
N ARG A 73 -27.62 12.91 25.79
CA ARG A 73 -26.81 13.35 24.66
C ARG A 73 -25.33 12.99 24.82
N VAL A 74 -24.78 13.21 26.01
CA VAL A 74 -23.41 12.82 26.34
C VAL A 74 -23.24 11.30 26.22
N THR A 75 -24.18 10.50 26.71
CA THR A 75 -24.09 9.03 26.58
C THR A 75 -24.20 8.54 25.14
N GLU A 76 -25.00 9.18 24.29
CA GLU A 76 -25.12 8.83 22.87
C GLU A 76 -23.82 9.15 22.12
N GLN A 77 -23.26 10.34 22.33
CA GLN A 77 -21.98 10.74 21.73
C GLN A 77 -20.82 9.86 22.21
N ALA A 78 -20.78 9.53 23.50
CA ALA A 78 -19.78 8.63 24.05
C ALA A 78 -19.82 7.24 23.38
N LYS A 79 -21.03 6.71 23.11
CA LYS A 79 -21.20 5.45 22.37
C LYS A 79 -20.73 5.55 20.92
N GLU A 80 -21.06 6.62 20.22
CA GLU A 80 -20.64 6.81 18.83
C GLU A 80 -19.12 6.93 18.72
N ILE A 81 -18.49 7.68 19.62
CA ILE A 81 -17.03 7.80 19.69
C ILE A 81 -16.39 6.44 20.00
N ALA A 82 -16.94 5.69 20.97
CA ALA A 82 -16.44 4.35 21.30
C ALA A 82 -16.51 3.39 20.10
N LEU A 83 -17.60 3.43 19.32
CA LEU A 83 -17.74 2.63 18.10
C LEU A 83 -16.72 3.05 17.03
N ARG A 84 -16.50 4.35 16.83
CA ARG A 84 -15.49 4.85 15.87
C ARG A 84 -14.08 4.43 16.26
N ILE A 85 -13.70 4.57 17.53
CA ILE A 85 -12.39 4.13 18.05
C ILE A 85 -12.23 2.62 17.87
N ALA A 86 -13.27 1.83 18.15
CA ALA A 86 -13.22 0.37 17.95
C ALA A 86 -13.04 0.01 16.46
N ALA A 87 -13.77 0.68 15.56
CA ALA A 87 -13.64 0.46 14.11
C ALA A 87 -12.25 0.86 13.59
N GLU A 88 -11.72 1.99 14.04
CA GLU A 88 -10.37 2.45 13.69
C GLU A 88 -9.29 1.47 14.18
N LYS A 89 -9.45 0.95 15.40
CA LYS A 89 -8.55 -0.08 15.95
C LYS A 89 -8.59 -1.38 15.14
N ILE A 90 -9.78 -1.84 14.76
CA ILE A 90 -9.94 -3.04 13.91
C ILE A 90 -9.29 -2.81 12.55
N ASN A 91 -9.53 -1.65 11.91
CA ASN A 91 -8.90 -1.31 10.64
C ASN A 91 -7.37 -1.25 10.74
N ALA A 92 -6.84 -0.64 11.80
CA ALA A 92 -5.40 -0.60 12.04
C ALA A 92 -4.81 -2.00 12.22
N GLN A 93 -5.52 -2.89 12.93
CA GLN A 93 -5.11 -4.28 13.10
C GLN A 93 -5.14 -5.05 11.77
N LEU A 94 -6.22 -4.95 11.00
CA LEU A 94 -6.33 -5.59 9.68
C LEU A 94 -5.24 -5.12 8.72
N LEU A 95 -4.93 -3.82 8.73
CA LEU A 95 -3.83 -3.25 7.93
C LEU A 95 -2.47 -3.83 8.36
N SER A 96 -2.24 -3.99 9.67
CA SER A 96 -1.02 -4.59 10.19
C SER A 96 -0.89 -6.07 9.81
N GLU A 97 -1.97 -6.85 9.95
CA GLU A 97 -2.01 -8.26 9.54
C GLU A 97 -1.79 -8.42 8.03
N ASN A 98 -2.43 -7.59 7.20
CA ASN A 98 -2.26 -7.61 5.76
C ASN A 98 -0.81 -7.28 5.34
N LYS A 99 -0.17 -6.31 6.00
CA LYS A 99 1.26 -6.01 5.80
C LYS A 99 2.14 -7.19 6.20
N ALA A 100 1.86 -7.84 7.33
CA ALA A 100 2.63 -9.00 7.80
C ALA A 100 2.51 -10.19 6.84
N LEU A 101 1.30 -10.47 6.34
CA LEU A 101 1.06 -11.49 5.32
C LEU A 101 1.78 -11.16 4.01
N THR A 102 1.72 -9.92 3.55
CA THR A 102 2.44 -9.47 2.34
C THR A 102 3.94 -9.68 2.48
N HIS A 103 4.54 -9.30 3.62
CA HIS A 103 5.94 -9.57 3.93
C HIS A 103 6.27 -11.06 3.91
N HIS A 104 5.43 -11.88 4.52
CA HIS A 104 5.63 -13.32 4.56
C HIS A 104 5.61 -13.93 3.15
N VAL A 105 4.64 -13.54 2.32
CA VAL A 105 4.55 -14.00 0.92
C VAL A 105 5.79 -13.57 0.13
N LEU A 106 6.21 -12.31 0.24
CA LEU A 106 7.42 -11.83 -0.44
C LEU A 106 8.66 -12.61 0.01
N LYS A 107 8.79 -12.90 1.31
CA LYS A 107 9.90 -13.70 1.83
C LYS A 107 9.90 -15.13 1.28
N VAL A 108 8.73 -15.78 1.24
CA VAL A 108 8.60 -17.13 0.67
C VAL A 108 8.97 -17.12 -0.82
N GLN A 109 8.51 -16.11 -1.58
CA GLN A 109 8.88 -15.96 -3.00
C GLN A 109 10.39 -15.82 -3.20
N GLU A 110 11.09 -15.11 -2.32
CA GLU A 110 12.55 -14.98 -2.40
C GLU A 110 13.27 -16.29 -2.09
N LEU A 111 12.79 -17.07 -1.12
CA LEU A 111 13.31 -18.41 -0.83
C LEU A 111 13.06 -19.40 -1.97
N GLU A 112 11.89 -19.33 -2.59
CA GLU A 112 11.56 -20.14 -3.77
C GLU A 112 12.44 -19.78 -4.96
N ARG A 113 12.68 -18.49 -5.21
CA ARG A 113 13.63 -18.04 -6.25
C ARG A 113 15.05 -18.56 -6.02
N LEU A 114 15.51 -18.52 -4.77
CA LEU A 114 16.78 -19.10 -4.36
C LEU A 114 16.86 -20.60 -4.64
N GLN A 115 15.80 -21.34 -4.33
CA GLN A 115 15.72 -22.77 -4.60
C GLN A 115 15.74 -23.06 -6.11
N LEU A 116 14.86 -22.39 -6.86
CA LEU A 116 14.77 -22.53 -8.31
C LEU A 116 16.08 -22.17 -9.00
N ALA A 117 16.80 -21.14 -8.55
CA ALA A 117 18.09 -20.78 -9.10
C ALA A 117 19.13 -21.89 -8.94
N ARG A 118 19.13 -22.59 -7.78
CA ARG A 118 20.04 -23.71 -7.53
C ARG A 118 19.68 -24.92 -8.39
N ASP A 119 18.42 -25.34 -8.37
CA ASP A 119 17.93 -26.48 -9.14
C ASP A 119 18.19 -26.28 -10.64
N LEU A 120 17.96 -25.06 -11.15
CA LEU A 120 18.21 -24.72 -12.55
C LEU A 120 19.71 -24.70 -12.90
N HIS A 121 20.56 -24.21 -12.00
CA HIS A 121 22.01 -24.17 -12.22
C HIS A 121 22.60 -25.57 -12.28
N ASP A 122 22.23 -26.41 -11.31
CA ASP A 122 22.82 -27.73 -11.11
C ASP A 122 22.32 -28.71 -12.16
N ASP A 123 21.01 -28.77 -12.40
CA ASP A 123 20.44 -29.76 -13.33
C ASP A 123 20.66 -29.34 -14.79
N ILE A 124 20.21 -28.14 -15.19
CA ILE A 124 20.22 -27.77 -16.61
C ILE A 124 21.63 -27.49 -17.11
N GLY A 125 22.49 -26.90 -16.26
CA GLY A 125 23.87 -26.59 -16.63
C GLY A 125 24.67 -27.84 -17.01
N GLN A 126 24.54 -28.90 -16.21
CA GLN A 126 25.28 -30.14 -16.41
C GLN A 126 24.78 -30.92 -17.64
N TYR A 127 23.46 -31.07 -17.81
CA TYR A 127 22.91 -31.76 -18.98
C TYR A 127 23.22 -31.04 -20.30
N LEU A 128 23.17 -29.70 -20.32
CA LEU A 128 23.55 -28.94 -21.53
C LEU A 128 25.03 -29.10 -21.87
N LEU A 129 25.89 -29.19 -20.86
CA LEU A 129 27.31 -29.45 -21.08
C LEU A 129 27.52 -30.85 -21.69
N ALA A 130 26.88 -31.89 -21.14
CA ALA A 130 26.95 -33.25 -21.66
C ALA A 130 26.47 -33.33 -23.12
N ILE A 131 25.29 -32.79 -23.41
CA ILE A 131 24.72 -32.74 -24.78
C ILE A 131 25.68 -32.04 -25.76
N ARG A 132 26.34 -30.96 -25.32
CA ARG A 132 27.31 -30.26 -26.17
C ARG A 132 28.56 -31.09 -26.40
N LEU A 133 29.08 -31.80 -25.40
CA LEU A 133 30.25 -32.67 -25.55
C LEU A 133 29.95 -33.82 -26.51
N ASP A 134 28.81 -34.50 -26.33
CA ASP A 134 28.35 -35.59 -27.18
C ASP A 134 28.18 -35.12 -28.62
N ALA A 135 27.46 -34.02 -28.82
CA ALA A 135 27.26 -33.45 -30.17
C ALA A 135 28.56 -32.92 -30.78
N SER A 136 29.47 -32.33 -29.99
CA SER A 136 30.77 -31.87 -30.52
C SER A 136 31.62 -33.05 -31.00
N SER A 137 31.59 -34.19 -30.30
CA SER A 137 32.34 -35.38 -30.69
C SER A 137 31.96 -35.89 -32.10
N LEU A 138 30.68 -35.78 -32.45
CA LEU A 138 30.15 -36.16 -33.76
C LEU A 138 30.53 -35.17 -34.88
N THR A 139 31.04 -33.99 -34.55
CA THR A 139 31.46 -32.97 -35.53
C THR A 139 32.95 -32.99 -35.86
N ILE A 140 33.74 -33.84 -35.20
CA ILE A 140 35.20 -33.92 -35.36
C ILE A 140 35.58 -34.47 -36.75
N ASP A 141 34.86 -35.48 -37.24
CA ASP A 141 35.04 -36.02 -38.59
C ASP A 141 34.03 -35.39 -39.55
N ALA A 142 34.51 -34.64 -40.54
CA ALA A 142 33.66 -33.96 -41.52
C ALA A 142 32.91 -34.92 -42.45
N ASN A 143 33.34 -36.19 -42.54
CA ASN A 143 32.69 -37.22 -43.35
C ASN A 143 31.63 -38.02 -42.58
N ASN A 144 31.42 -37.74 -41.29
CA ASN A 144 30.42 -38.42 -40.50
C ASN A 144 29.00 -37.99 -40.97
N PRO A 145 28.10 -38.93 -41.32
CA PRO A 145 26.73 -38.62 -41.77
C PRO A 145 25.92 -37.84 -40.74
N ASP A 146 26.28 -37.94 -39.45
CA ASP A 146 25.61 -37.29 -38.33
C ASP A 146 26.11 -35.87 -38.04
N VAL A 147 27.08 -35.34 -38.80
CA VAL A 147 27.63 -33.98 -38.59
C VAL A 147 26.54 -32.90 -38.67
N LEU A 148 25.63 -33.01 -39.63
CA LEU A 148 24.54 -32.03 -39.78
C LEU A 148 23.53 -32.09 -38.61
N PRO A 149 23.01 -33.27 -38.21
CA PRO A 149 22.27 -33.44 -36.96
C PRO A 149 23.00 -32.90 -35.73
N ALA A 150 24.29 -33.21 -35.59
CA ALA A 150 25.12 -32.79 -34.46
C ALA A 150 25.28 -31.26 -34.38
N ARG A 151 25.50 -30.59 -35.52
CA ARG A 151 25.51 -29.11 -35.60
C ARG A 151 24.17 -28.50 -35.19
N ARG A 152 23.04 -29.12 -35.56
CA ARG A 152 21.71 -28.67 -35.10
C ARG A 152 21.55 -28.85 -33.60
N ILE A 153 22.00 -29.97 -33.03
CA ILE A 153 21.96 -30.21 -31.58
C ILE A 153 22.80 -29.14 -30.85
N LEU A 154 24.00 -28.83 -31.34
CA LEU A 154 24.85 -27.77 -30.78
C LEU A 154 24.17 -26.40 -30.83
N SER A 155 23.54 -26.05 -31.94
CA SER A 155 22.80 -24.79 -32.09
C SER A 155 21.64 -24.70 -31.10
N ASN A 156 20.82 -25.76 -31.00
CA ASN A 156 19.69 -25.82 -30.06
C ASN A 156 20.16 -25.77 -28.60
N ALA A 157 21.21 -26.50 -28.25
CA ALA A 157 21.81 -26.47 -26.91
C ALA A 157 22.34 -25.06 -26.58
N GLY A 158 22.97 -24.38 -27.53
CA GLY A 158 23.39 -22.99 -27.38
C GLY A 158 22.22 -22.03 -27.12
N HIS A 159 21.11 -22.21 -27.83
CA HIS A 159 19.89 -21.41 -27.65
C HIS A 159 19.27 -21.65 -26.26
N ILE A 160 19.13 -22.90 -25.83
CA ILE A 160 18.63 -23.24 -24.50
C ILE A 160 19.55 -22.65 -23.43
N GLN A 161 20.88 -22.77 -23.58
CA GLN A 161 21.83 -22.20 -22.63
C GLN A 161 21.66 -20.67 -22.49
N GLN A 162 21.38 -19.97 -23.59
CA GLN A 162 21.08 -18.53 -23.53
C GLN A 162 19.78 -18.25 -22.79
N MET A 163 18.71 -19.01 -23.05
CA MET A 163 17.44 -18.89 -22.32
C MET A 163 17.60 -19.18 -20.82
N THR A 164 18.32 -20.23 -20.46
CA THR A 164 18.60 -20.59 -19.07
C THR A 164 19.38 -19.48 -18.36
N ARG A 165 20.39 -18.90 -19.01
CA ARG A 165 21.11 -17.73 -18.44
C ARG A 165 20.19 -16.54 -18.21
N MET A 166 19.28 -16.24 -19.14
CA MET A 166 18.30 -15.17 -18.93
C MET A 166 17.35 -15.46 -17.76
N LEU A 167 16.93 -16.72 -17.58
CA LEU A 167 16.07 -17.12 -16.48
C LEU A 167 16.80 -17.05 -15.13
N MET A 168 18.04 -17.55 -15.07
CA MET A 168 18.91 -17.46 -13.89
C MET A 168 19.08 -16.02 -13.41
N ARG A 169 19.21 -15.06 -14.32
CA ARG A 169 19.27 -13.63 -13.95
C ARG A 169 18.02 -13.13 -13.26
N ARG A 170 16.83 -13.60 -13.67
CA ARG A 170 15.56 -13.24 -13.02
C ARG A 170 15.41 -13.91 -11.66
N LEU A 171 15.89 -15.15 -11.53
CA LEU A 171 15.87 -15.91 -10.29
C LEU A 171 16.97 -15.49 -9.31
N ARG A 172 17.94 -14.67 -9.75
CA ARG A 172 19.08 -14.25 -8.94
C ARG A 172 18.60 -13.77 -7.56
N PRO A 173 19.21 -14.26 -6.47
CA PRO A 173 18.83 -13.86 -5.12
C PRO A 173 19.02 -12.36 -4.92
N ALA A 174 18.07 -11.73 -4.25
CA ALA A 174 18.22 -10.34 -3.87
C ALA A 174 19.23 -10.22 -2.71
N PRO A 175 20.11 -9.22 -2.73
CA PRO A 175 21.06 -8.95 -1.64
C PRO A 175 20.31 -8.45 -0.40
N THR A 176 20.73 -8.90 0.78
CA THR A 176 20.07 -8.65 2.06
C THR A 176 20.74 -7.56 2.90
N ASN A 177 21.79 -6.90 2.40
CA ASN A 177 22.38 -5.74 3.06
C ASN A 177 22.66 -4.62 2.05
N SER A 178 22.79 -3.39 2.54
CA SER A 178 22.91 -2.19 1.71
C SER A 178 24.15 -2.19 0.82
N GLN A 179 25.32 -2.57 1.36
CA GLN A 179 26.57 -2.59 0.59
C GLN A 179 26.52 -3.61 -0.55
N ASN A 180 26.13 -4.85 -0.25
CA ASN A 180 25.95 -5.88 -1.25
C ASN A 180 24.85 -5.53 -2.24
N CYS A 181 23.86 -4.71 -1.84
CA CYS A 181 22.83 -4.21 -2.74
C CYS A 181 23.37 -3.26 -3.78
N ILE A 182 24.17 -2.28 -3.37
CA ILE A 182 24.79 -1.32 -4.28
C ILE A 182 25.71 -2.05 -5.27
N ASP A 183 26.58 -2.94 -4.76
CA ASP A 183 27.48 -3.74 -5.60
C ASP A 183 26.71 -4.62 -6.59
N ALA A 184 25.61 -5.25 -6.14
CA ALA A 184 24.76 -6.06 -7.00
C ALA A 184 23.97 -5.24 -8.04
N ILE A 185 23.63 -3.98 -7.75
CA ILE A 185 23.02 -3.05 -8.71
C ILE A 185 24.04 -2.66 -9.79
N HIS A 186 25.27 -2.31 -9.40
CA HIS A 186 26.36 -2.05 -10.34
C HIS A 186 26.56 -3.23 -11.30
N LEU A 187 26.67 -4.44 -10.74
CA LEU A 187 26.82 -5.65 -11.54
C LEU A 187 25.60 -5.91 -12.43
N MET A 188 24.38 -5.69 -11.93
CA MET A 188 23.16 -5.85 -12.73
C MET A 188 23.15 -4.90 -13.93
N ILE A 189 23.48 -3.63 -13.73
CA ILE A 189 23.50 -2.62 -14.80
C ILE A 189 24.57 -2.97 -15.84
N GLN A 190 25.77 -3.34 -15.40
CA GLN A 190 26.84 -3.79 -16.29
C GLN A 190 26.40 -5.01 -17.12
N GLU A 191 25.80 -6.01 -16.47
CA GLU A 191 25.29 -7.21 -17.15
C GLU A 191 24.19 -6.92 -18.19
N TRP A 192 23.41 -5.86 -18.00
CA TRP A 192 22.43 -5.38 -18.98
C TRP A 192 23.10 -4.63 -20.13
N GLN A 193 24.08 -3.77 -19.83
CA GLN A 193 24.88 -3.04 -20.82
C GLN A 193 25.59 -4.01 -21.78
N ASP A 194 26.18 -5.08 -21.27
CA ASP A 194 26.88 -6.10 -22.08
C ASP A 194 25.94 -6.87 -23.02
N GLN A 195 24.67 -7.01 -22.66
CA GLN A 195 23.69 -7.78 -23.43
C GLN A 195 22.88 -6.95 -24.42
N GLN A 196 22.60 -5.70 -24.06
CA GLN A 196 21.77 -4.80 -24.84
C GLN A 196 22.66 -3.73 -25.47
N ALA A 197 23.45 -4.12 -26.47
CA ALA A 197 24.38 -3.22 -27.14
C ALA A 197 23.74 -1.96 -27.77
N ASN A 198 22.41 -1.97 -27.95
CA ASN A 198 21.64 -0.85 -28.51
C ASN A 198 21.04 0.08 -27.44
N ILE A 199 21.26 -0.19 -26.14
CA ILE A 199 20.75 0.59 -25.02
C ILE A 199 21.93 1.09 -24.20
N THR A 200 21.97 2.38 -23.93
CA THR A 200 22.90 3.00 -22.99
C THR A 200 22.28 3.04 -21.60
N PHE A 201 22.94 2.44 -20.62
CA PHE A 201 22.54 2.48 -19.22
C PHE A 201 23.43 3.43 -18.43
N GLU A 202 22.81 4.36 -17.71
CA GLU A 202 23.46 5.26 -16.77
C GLU A 202 23.02 4.91 -15.35
N LEU A 203 23.98 4.80 -14.43
CA LEU A 203 23.73 4.55 -13.02
C LEU A 203 24.32 5.67 -12.20
N HIS A 204 23.47 6.35 -11.41
CA HIS A 204 23.88 7.33 -10.44
C HIS A 204 23.48 6.87 -9.04
N ILE A 205 24.43 6.73 -8.13
CA ILE A 205 24.17 6.43 -6.73
C ILE A 205 24.88 7.50 -5.91
N SER A 206 24.13 8.27 -5.13
CA SER A 206 24.70 9.26 -4.22
C SER A 206 25.57 8.57 -3.16
N GLU A 207 26.74 9.14 -2.86
CA GLU A 207 27.67 8.61 -1.83
C GLU A 207 27.04 8.52 -0.45
N GLN A 208 25.98 9.30 -0.20
CA GLN A 208 25.23 9.27 1.06
C GLN A 208 24.45 7.96 1.21
N VAL A 209 24.10 7.30 0.11
CA VAL A 209 23.37 6.02 0.08
C VAL A 209 24.31 4.90 0.50
N ASN A 210 24.54 4.75 1.81
CA ASN A 210 25.45 3.75 2.36
C ASN A 210 24.76 2.74 3.29
N HIS A 211 23.65 3.12 3.93
CA HIS A 211 22.96 2.29 4.89
C HIS A 211 21.43 2.35 4.75
N PHE A 212 20.82 1.18 4.62
CA PHE A 212 19.36 0.99 4.66
C PHE A 212 19.03 -0.46 5.06
N PRO A 213 17.83 -0.72 5.62
CA PRO A 213 17.44 -2.04 6.11
C PRO A 213 17.42 -3.11 5.02
N GLU A 214 17.62 -4.38 5.42
CA GLU A 214 17.58 -5.56 4.54
C GLU A 214 16.36 -5.59 3.62
N GLN A 215 15.17 -5.33 4.19
CA GLN A 215 13.91 -5.35 3.44
C GLN A 215 13.90 -4.28 2.34
N VAL A 216 14.51 -3.11 2.60
CA VAL A 216 14.66 -2.05 1.62
C VAL A 216 15.65 -2.46 0.54
N SER A 217 16.76 -3.13 0.88
CA SER A 217 17.71 -3.67 -0.09
C SER A 217 17.05 -4.61 -1.09
N VAL A 218 16.28 -5.59 -0.58
CA VAL A 218 15.53 -6.52 -1.43
C VAL A 218 14.50 -5.79 -2.29
N ALA A 219 13.76 -4.83 -1.71
CA ALA A 219 12.74 -4.06 -2.41
C ALA A 219 13.31 -3.26 -3.59
N VAL A 220 14.38 -2.49 -3.35
CA VAL A 220 15.07 -1.67 -4.34
C VAL A 220 15.66 -2.54 -5.44
N TYR A 221 16.40 -3.59 -5.09
CA TYR A 221 17.02 -4.49 -6.06
C TYR A 221 15.98 -5.10 -7.01
N ARG A 222 14.88 -5.61 -6.44
CA ARG A 222 13.81 -6.24 -7.23
C ARG A 222 13.02 -5.23 -8.06
N LEU A 223 12.86 -3.99 -7.59
CA LEU A 223 12.23 -2.92 -8.38
C LEU A 223 13.07 -2.60 -9.62
N ILE A 224 14.38 -2.41 -9.44
CA ILE A 224 15.31 -2.13 -10.56
C ILE A 224 15.29 -3.30 -11.55
N GLN A 225 15.40 -4.54 -11.06
CA GLN A 225 15.38 -5.72 -11.91
C GLN A 225 14.11 -5.84 -12.76
N GLU A 226 12.94 -5.61 -12.15
CA GLU A 226 11.66 -5.69 -12.85
C GLU A 226 11.49 -4.54 -13.84
N ALA A 227 11.89 -3.32 -13.46
CA ALA A 227 11.87 -2.16 -14.35
C ALA A 227 12.75 -2.37 -15.59
N LEU A 228 14.00 -2.80 -15.42
CA LEU A 228 14.91 -3.10 -16.54
C LEU A 228 14.39 -4.22 -17.44
N THR A 229 13.77 -5.26 -16.83
CA THR A 229 13.13 -6.34 -17.59
C THR A 229 11.98 -5.81 -18.44
N ASN A 230 11.16 -4.91 -17.89
CA ASN A 230 10.05 -4.31 -18.61
C ASN A 230 10.52 -3.39 -19.73
N ILE A 231 11.57 -2.61 -19.49
CA ILE A 231 12.19 -1.74 -20.51
C ILE A 231 12.71 -2.59 -21.68
N ALA A 232 13.53 -3.60 -21.39
CA ALA A 232 14.12 -4.46 -22.42
C ALA A 232 13.08 -5.21 -23.27
N LYS A 233 11.93 -5.55 -22.68
CA LYS A 233 10.86 -6.26 -23.41
C LYS A 233 9.90 -5.33 -24.16
N HIS A 234 9.63 -4.14 -23.63
CA HIS A 234 8.44 -3.37 -24.03
C HIS A 234 8.74 -1.94 -24.48
N ALA A 235 9.77 -1.28 -23.95
CA ALA A 235 9.93 0.16 -24.09
C ALA A 235 10.48 0.58 -25.47
N GLN A 236 11.28 -0.26 -26.14
CA GLN A 236 12.06 0.15 -27.33
C GLN A 236 12.94 1.38 -27.06
N ALA A 237 13.43 1.51 -25.82
CA ALA A 237 14.29 2.59 -25.38
C ALA A 237 15.71 2.47 -25.95
N LYS A 238 16.41 3.60 -26.04
CA LYS A 238 17.84 3.71 -26.35
C LYS A 238 18.65 4.19 -25.15
N HIS A 239 18.03 4.90 -24.21
CA HIS A 239 18.68 5.41 -23.01
C HIS A 239 17.86 5.06 -21.79
N VAL A 240 18.54 4.58 -20.76
CA VAL A 240 17.97 4.25 -19.46
C VAL A 240 18.84 4.84 -18.37
N SER A 241 18.24 5.61 -17.47
CA SER A 241 18.94 6.13 -16.28
C SER A 241 18.33 5.57 -15.01
N VAL A 242 19.17 5.10 -14.11
CA VAL A 242 18.80 4.66 -12.76
C VAL A 242 19.50 5.58 -11.77
N SER A 243 18.76 6.25 -10.89
CA SER A 243 19.31 7.07 -9.82
C SER A 243 18.83 6.63 -8.44
N LEU A 244 19.75 6.60 -7.48
CA LEU A 244 19.46 6.40 -6.06
C LEU A 244 20.04 7.57 -5.25
N ASP A 245 19.16 8.26 -4.54
CA ASP A 245 19.50 9.41 -3.70
C ASP A 245 18.93 9.27 -2.29
N LEU A 246 19.59 9.89 -1.31
CA LEU A 246 19.01 10.11 0.02
C LEU A 246 18.63 11.57 0.16
N ILE A 247 17.37 11.81 0.50
CA ILE A 247 16.87 13.16 0.81
C ILE A 247 16.44 13.22 2.26
N GLY A 248 16.68 14.37 2.90
CA GLY A 248 16.15 14.66 4.22
C GLY A 248 14.62 14.70 4.20
N ASN A 249 13.99 14.23 5.27
CA ASN A 249 12.54 14.27 5.43
C ASN A 249 12.16 15.18 6.60
N THR A 250 11.24 16.11 6.36
CA THR A 250 10.72 17.04 7.38
C THR A 250 9.52 16.49 8.14
N VAL A 251 9.03 15.28 7.80
CA VAL A 251 7.89 14.64 8.46
C VAL A 251 8.36 13.82 9.67
N ALA A 252 7.69 14.02 10.82
CA ALA A 252 8.08 13.64 12.17
C ALA A 252 8.35 12.15 12.49
N SER A 253 8.30 11.23 11.52
CA SER A 253 8.47 9.78 11.76
C SER A 253 9.71 9.17 11.12
N TYR A 254 10.37 9.88 10.20
CA TYR A 254 11.57 9.39 9.50
C TYR A 254 12.51 10.55 9.20
N SER A 255 13.81 10.38 9.45
CA SER A 255 14.81 11.42 9.20
C SER A 255 15.23 11.50 7.72
N GLN A 256 15.13 10.40 6.99
CA GLN A 256 15.64 10.25 5.63
C GLN A 256 14.73 9.38 4.76
N LEU A 257 14.65 9.73 3.48
CA LEU A 257 13.98 8.94 2.44
C LEU A 257 15.00 8.56 1.35
N LEU A 258 15.07 7.27 1.03
CA LEU A 258 15.73 6.77 -0.17
C LEU A 258 14.81 6.99 -1.36
N CYS A 259 15.27 7.76 -2.34
CA CYS A 259 14.60 8.03 -3.59
C CYS A 259 15.26 7.22 -4.70
N LEU A 260 14.48 6.33 -5.31
CA LEU A 260 14.85 5.59 -6.51
C LEU A 260 14.08 6.16 -7.69
N GLU A 261 14.78 6.54 -8.76
CA GLU A 261 14.18 6.89 -10.04
C GLU A 261 14.77 6.03 -11.15
N ILE A 262 13.91 5.50 -12.01
CA ILE A 262 14.28 4.76 -13.22
C ILE A 262 13.54 5.41 -14.37
N LYS A 263 14.29 5.87 -15.37
CA LYS A 263 13.75 6.56 -16.53
C LYS A 263 14.25 5.91 -17.80
N ASP A 264 13.35 5.74 -18.77
CA ASP A 264 13.68 5.37 -20.13
C ASP A 264 13.16 6.41 -21.14
N ASP A 265 13.72 6.41 -22.35
CA ASP A 265 13.30 7.25 -23.48
C ASP A 265 12.44 6.49 -24.51
N GLY A 266 11.80 5.40 -24.09
CA GLY A 266 11.02 4.53 -24.96
C GLY A 266 9.65 5.07 -25.34
N LYS A 267 8.76 4.17 -25.75
CA LYS A 267 7.40 4.50 -26.22
C LYS A 267 6.41 4.92 -25.12
N GLY A 268 6.81 4.86 -23.85
CA GLY A 268 5.96 5.14 -22.69
C GLY A 268 4.91 4.07 -22.43
N LEU A 269 3.92 4.40 -21.58
CA LEU A 269 2.87 3.48 -21.15
C LEU A 269 1.58 3.70 -21.96
N ASP A 270 1.06 2.63 -22.57
CA ASP A 270 -0.24 2.64 -23.22
C ASP A 270 -1.35 2.73 -22.15
N ALA A 271 -2.13 3.81 -22.19
CA ALA A 271 -3.17 4.15 -21.21
C ALA A 271 -4.21 3.03 -21.03
N GLN A 272 -4.40 2.13 -22.01
CA GLN A 272 -5.35 1.03 -21.91
C GLN A 272 -4.82 -0.22 -21.19
N VAL A 273 -3.49 -0.37 -21.09
CA VAL A 273 -2.82 -1.55 -20.49
C VAL A 273 -2.27 -1.23 -19.08
N ALA A 274 -2.19 0.05 -18.75
CA ALA A 274 -1.30 0.62 -17.74
C ALA A 274 -1.50 0.24 -16.24
N PRO A 275 -2.69 -0.02 -15.67
CA PRO A 275 -2.75 -0.20 -14.22
C PRO A 275 -2.58 -1.65 -13.72
N HIS A 276 -2.61 -2.66 -14.60
CA HIS A 276 -2.91 -4.05 -14.20
C HIS A 276 -1.83 -5.08 -14.55
N GLY A 277 -0.68 -4.67 -15.10
CA GLY A 277 0.42 -5.59 -15.35
C GLY A 277 0.96 -6.18 -14.05
N MET A 278 1.09 -7.52 -13.97
CA MET A 278 1.57 -8.22 -12.77
C MET A 278 2.92 -7.67 -12.26
N GLY A 279 3.81 -7.23 -13.17
CA GLY A 279 5.09 -6.61 -12.80
C GLY A 279 4.92 -5.29 -12.03
N MET A 280 3.99 -4.43 -12.44
CA MET A 280 3.73 -3.15 -11.76
C MET A 280 3.01 -3.34 -10.43
N ILE A 281 2.09 -4.30 -10.34
CA ILE A 281 1.44 -4.69 -9.09
C ILE A 281 2.50 -5.17 -8.10
N GLY A 282 3.37 -6.09 -8.52
CA GLY A 282 4.44 -6.60 -7.67
C GLY A 282 5.46 -5.53 -7.23
N MET A 283 5.80 -4.57 -8.11
CA MET A 283 6.61 -3.42 -7.72
C MET A 283 5.93 -2.56 -6.66
N ARG A 284 4.63 -2.25 -6.84
CA ARG A 284 3.84 -1.46 -5.88
C ARG A 284 3.76 -2.15 -4.52
N GLU A 285 3.38 -3.43 -4.50
CA GLU A 285 3.23 -4.22 -3.28
C GLU A 285 4.54 -4.29 -2.48
N ARG A 286 5.66 -4.52 -3.18
CA ARG A 286 6.98 -4.61 -2.54
C ARG A 286 7.41 -3.28 -1.91
N ILE A 287 7.16 -2.16 -2.58
CA ILE A 287 7.45 -0.83 -2.03
C ILE A 287 6.51 -0.48 -0.88
N SER A 288 5.22 -0.80 -1.00
CA SER A 288 4.26 -0.60 0.09
C SER A 288 4.57 -1.45 1.33
N ALA A 289 5.12 -2.66 1.15
CA ALA A 289 5.56 -3.52 2.26
C ALA A 289 6.64 -2.85 3.12
N VAL A 290 7.53 -2.05 2.52
CA VAL A 290 8.57 -1.28 3.23
C VAL A 290 8.14 0.14 3.58
N ASN A 291 6.82 0.40 3.64
CA ASN A 291 6.22 1.72 3.90
C ASN A 291 6.66 2.82 2.91
N GLY A 292 7.06 2.43 1.71
CA GLY A 292 7.43 3.36 0.65
C GLY A 292 6.24 3.78 -0.21
N GLU A 293 6.42 4.90 -0.91
CA GLU A 293 5.52 5.38 -1.93
C GLU A 293 6.03 4.96 -3.32
N PHE A 294 5.14 4.41 -4.15
CA PHE A 294 5.45 3.98 -5.50
C PHE A 294 4.62 4.75 -6.51
N LEU A 295 5.30 5.30 -7.51
CA LEU A 295 4.69 6.11 -8.55
C LEU A 295 5.26 5.75 -9.92
N VAL A 296 4.38 5.63 -10.91
CA VAL A 296 4.76 5.44 -12.30
C VAL A 296 4.13 6.57 -13.09
N ARG A 297 4.93 7.26 -13.91
CA ARG A 297 4.49 8.37 -14.75
C ARG A 297 4.89 8.07 -16.19
N SER A 298 3.91 8.05 -17.09
CA SER A 298 4.22 8.12 -18.52
C SER A 298 4.74 9.51 -18.83
N ASN A 299 5.89 9.59 -19.47
CA ASN A 299 6.51 10.83 -19.91
C ASN A 299 6.41 10.96 -21.44
N THR A 300 5.31 10.49 -22.04
CA THR A 300 5.11 10.47 -23.49
C THR A 300 5.31 11.87 -24.10
N PRO A 301 6.13 12.05 -25.16
CA PRO A 301 6.76 11.03 -26.01
C PRO A 301 8.14 10.51 -25.53
N HIS A 302 8.60 10.91 -24.36
CA HIS A 302 9.93 10.67 -23.80
C HIS A 302 9.96 9.49 -22.79
N GLY A 303 9.26 8.39 -23.09
CA GLY A 303 9.33 7.16 -22.31
C GLY A 303 8.57 7.12 -20.99
N LEU A 304 9.11 6.38 -20.03
CA LEU A 304 8.48 6.09 -18.74
C LEU A 304 9.40 6.49 -17.58
N ILE A 305 8.79 6.96 -16.49
CA ILE A 305 9.48 7.22 -15.22
C ILE A 305 8.84 6.37 -14.13
N VAL A 306 9.65 5.57 -13.45
CA VAL A 306 9.30 4.78 -12.27
C VAL A 306 10.02 5.37 -11.07
N CYS A 307 9.26 5.79 -10.06
CA CYS A 307 9.79 6.38 -8.84
C CYS A 307 9.37 5.57 -7.62
N ALA A 308 10.29 5.41 -6.66
CA ALA A 308 9.98 4.94 -5.31
C ALA A 308 10.63 5.84 -4.26
N LYS A 309 9.87 6.16 -3.20
CA LYS A 309 10.38 6.87 -2.02
C LYS A 309 10.22 5.97 -0.82
N ILE A 310 11.32 5.59 -0.17
CA ILE A 310 11.32 4.56 0.87
C ILE A 310 11.93 5.14 2.15
N PRO A 311 11.23 5.07 3.29
CA PRO A 311 11.82 5.43 4.58
C PRO A 311 12.91 4.44 4.97
N VAL A 312 14.11 4.94 5.30
CA VAL A 312 15.28 4.09 5.61
C VAL A 312 15.64 4.04 7.10
N ASN A 313 15.24 5.03 7.89
CA ASN A 313 15.52 5.09 9.32
C ASN A 313 14.24 5.53 10.07
N PRO A 314 13.62 4.68 10.91
CA PRO A 314 12.67 5.18 11.89
C PRO A 314 13.40 6.13 12.83
N THR A 315 12.82 7.30 13.12
CA THR A 315 13.28 8.18 14.20
C THR A 315 13.21 7.51 15.55
#